data_AF-A0A6J1HPK0-F1
#
_entry.id   AF-A0A6J1HPK0-F1
#
_cell.length_a   1.000
_cell.length_b   1.000
_cell.length_c   1.000
_cell.angle_alpha   90.00
_cell.angle_beta   90.00
_cell.angle_gamma   90.00
#
_symmetry.space_group_name_H-M   'P 1'
#
loop_
_entity.id
_entity.type
_entity.pdbx_description
1 polymer ?
#
loop_
_entity_poly.entity_id
_entity_poly.type
_entity_poly.pdbx_seq_one_letter_code
_entity_poly.pdbx_strand_id
1 'polypeptide(L)'
;MENKIVLIFVLAFIPTILGRNATTGTIVVDATTTIAETDENFVCFTLDIWPHDECRWSKLCVWDGHASMLNLDLTLPIMNKAVQAFKSVRIRVGGTLQDKLIYNVGAGFQGTCHPFQATKGSLFDFSVGCLYMERWDDLNNFFNNTGAIVTFGLNALLGKYKTQGIQWEGNWNYSNAEALIQYTVENNYQINSWEFGNPHISYTFINSFWYLDQLGMASMYNTKVYCRQTLIGGFYGVIKSSTLLPTPDYYGALLFHRLMGPRVLKIDNNVSSDLRSYAHCSRGRSGVTLLFINLSNATDFIIDLENNINLSSGKRNASKGQRVKIDSPREEYHLTPKDGLVRSSTVLLNGNPLETTKEGDIPNLIPVYRQSNSSIHIAGWSIAFIVVPHFVAPACN
;
A
#
# COMPACT_ATOMS: atom_id res chain seq x y z
N MET A 1 -72.47 23.84 17.53
CA MET A 1 -71.03 23.77 17.87
C MET A 1 -70.71 22.31 18.11
N GLU A 2 -70.25 21.60 17.08
CA GLU A 2 -69.82 20.21 17.18
C GLU A 2 -68.31 20.18 17.44
N ASN A 3 -67.91 19.66 18.61
CA ASN A 3 -66.52 19.46 18.96
C ASN A 3 -65.96 18.24 18.22
N LYS A 4 -65.19 18.48 17.15
CA LYS A 4 -64.35 17.45 16.54
C LYS A 4 -63.07 17.28 17.37
N ILE A 5 -62.98 16.17 18.10
CA ILE A 5 -61.74 15.73 18.75
C ILE A 5 -60.80 15.22 17.66
N VAL A 6 -59.69 15.93 17.44
CA VAL A 6 -58.60 15.50 16.55
C VAL A 6 -57.70 14.57 17.36
N LEU A 7 -57.71 13.28 17.01
CA LEU A 7 -56.80 12.29 17.57
C LEU A 7 -55.44 12.39 16.86
N ILE A 8 -54.44 12.97 17.51
CA ILE A 8 -53.07 13.02 16.99
C ILE A 8 -52.38 11.69 17.34
N PHE A 9 -52.15 10.84 16.33
CA PHE A 9 -51.27 9.68 16.47
C PHE A 9 -49.82 10.15 16.51
N VAL A 10 -49.22 10.19 17.70
CA VAL A 10 -47.77 10.30 17.84
C VAL A 10 -47.17 8.93 17.55
N LEU A 11 -46.72 8.72 16.30
CA LEU A 11 -45.84 7.60 15.96
C LEU A 11 -44.50 7.83 16.68
N ALA A 12 -44.36 7.21 17.84
CA ALA A 12 -43.06 7.08 18.49
C ALA A 12 -42.18 6.21 17.57
N PHE A 13 -41.29 6.83 16.80
CA PHE A 13 -40.14 6.15 16.22
C PHE A 13 -39.26 5.70 17.39
N ILE A 14 -39.50 4.48 17.88
CA ILE A 14 -38.50 3.77 18.66
C ILE A 14 -37.40 3.45 17.64
N PRO A 15 -36.20 4.04 17.73
CA PRO A 15 -35.11 3.59 16.89
C PRO A 15 -34.86 2.14 17.29
N THR A 16 -35.18 1.21 16.40
CA THR A 16 -34.70 -0.16 16.52
C THR A 16 -33.18 -0.07 16.47
N ILE A 17 -32.55 -0.08 17.65
CA ILE A 17 -31.14 -0.44 17.77
C ILE A 17 -31.11 -1.90 17.31
N LEU A 18 -30.94 -2.14 16.01
CA LEU A 18 -30.57 -3.44 15.50
C LEU A 18 -29.21 -3.75 16.13
N GLY A 19 -29.24 -4.48 17.25
CA GLY A 19 -28.05 -5.09 17.80
C GLY A 19 -27.43 -5.94 16.70
N ARG A 20 -26.22 -5.59 16.26
CA ARG A 20 -25.49 -6.46 15.34
C ARG A 20 -25.25 -7.79 16.06
N ASN A 21 -25.42 -8.89 15.34
CA ASN A 21 -25.11 -10.21 15.91
C ASN A 21 -23.62 -10.25 16.24
N ALA A 22 -23.27 -10.75 17.42
CA ALA A 22 -21.87 -10.89 17.84
C ALA A 22 -21.51 -12.38 17.87
N THR A 23 -20.45 -12.77 17.18
CA THR A 23 -19.89 -14.12 17.26
C THR A 23 -18.64 -14.10 18.11
N THR A 24 -18.60 -14.94 19.13
CA THR A 24 -17.43 -15.09 20.00
C THR A 24 -16.61 -16.28 19.56
N GLY A 25 -15.29 -16.15 19.57
CA GLY A 25 -14.40 -17.26 19.25
C GLY A 25 -12.97 -17.02 19.71
N THR A 26 -12.18 -18.10 19.67
CA THR A 26 -10.78 -18.08 20.06
C THR A 26 -9.91 -18.20 18.82
N ILE A 27 -8.86 -17.39 18.75
CA ILE A 27 -7.84 -17.46 17.70
C ILE A 27 -6.50 -17.80 18.35
N VAL A 28 -5.79 -18.76 17.76
CA VAL A 28 -4.51 -19.24 18.27
C VAL A 28 -3.40 -18.74 17.36
N VAL A 29 -2.39 -18.08 17.95
CA VAL A 29 -1.14 -17.76 17.26
C VAL A 29 -0.13 -18.87 17.53
N ASP A 30 0.44 -19.45 16.47
CA ASP A 30 1.59 -20.31 16.60
C ASP A 30 2.83 -19.44 16.81
N ALA A 31 3.28 -19.39 18.05
CA ALA A 31 4.35 -18.51 18.46
C ALA A 31 5.75 -19.14 18.26
N THR A 32 5.80 -20.38 17.76
CA THR A 32 7.02 -21.22 17.73
C THR A 32 7.73 -21.24 16.38
N THR A 33 7.00 -20.99 15.28
CA THR A 33 7.57 -21.03 13.92
C THR A 33 7.13 -19.85 13.07
N THR A 34 8.07 -19.27 12.32
CA THR A 34 7.75 -18.36 11.22
C THR A 34 7.41 -19.15 9.97
N ILE A 35 6.32 -18.79 9.29
CA ILE A 35 5.91 -19.44 8.02
C ILE A 35 6.36 -18.65 6.79
N ALA A 36 6.72 -17.39 6.99
CA ALA A 36 7.16 -16.48 5.96
C ALA A 36 7.95 -15.33 6.60
N GLU A 37 8.64 -14.56 5.78
CA GLU A 37 9.47 -13.41 6.15
C GLU A 37 9.48 -12.43 4.99
N THR A 38 8.87 -11.26 5.17
CA THR A 38 8.82 -10.18 4.18
C THR A 38 10.05 -9.27 4.31
N ASP A 39 10.28 -8.37 3.34
CA ASP A 39 11.28 -7.30 3.46
C ASP A 39 10.85 -6.27 4.52
N GLU A 40 11.82 -5.57 5.12
CA GLU A 40 11.55 -4.43 5.99
C GLU A 40 10.76 -3.33 5.26
N ASN A 41 10.94 -3.18 3.94
CA ASN A 41 10.20 -2.27 3.08
C ASN A 41 9.17 -3.02 2.23
N PHE A 42 8.43 -3.95 2.84
CA PHE A 42 7.41 -4.76 2.18
C PHE A 42 6.36 -3.92 1.43
N VAL A 43 5.96 -2.79 2.02
CA VAL A 43 5.07 -1.81 1.35
C VAL A 43 5.87 -1.05 0.30
N CYS A 44 5.41 -1.12 -0.94
CA CYS A 44 5.97 -0.39 -2.07
C CYS A 44 4.84 0.30 -2.84
N PHE A 45 5.14 1.42 -3.49
CA PHE A 45 4.23 2.13 -4.38
C PHE A 45 4.86 2.29 -5.76
N THR A 46 4.06 2.57 -6.79
CA THR A 46 4.59 2.99 -8.09
C THR A 46 4.42 4.49 -8.30
N LEU A 47 5.17 5.07 -9.24
CA LEU A 47 4.98 6.43 -9.74
C LEU A 47 5.07 6.37 -11.27
N ASP A 48 3.97 6.73 -11.94
CA ASP A 48 3.80 6.42 -13.36
C ASP A 48 4.29 7.56 -14.29
N ILE A 49 4.51 7.25 -15.57
CA ILE A 49 4.93 8.18 -16.61
C ILE A 49 3.74 8.46 -17.52
N TRP A 50 3.19 9.67 -17.41
CA TRP A 50 2.06 10.13 -18.23
C TRP A 50 2.27 11.56 -18.76
N PRO A 51 1.71 11.90 -19.94
CA PRO A 51 1.74 13.26 -20.46
C PRO A 51 0.82 14.17 -19.65
N HIS A 52 1.09 15.47 -19.70
CA HIS A 52 0.27 16.48 -19.03
C HIS A 52 -1.15 16.62 -19.63
N ASP A 53 -1.39 16.13 -20.85
CA ASP A 53 -2.60 16.38 -21.63
C ASP A 53 -3.43 15.13 -22.00
N GLU A 54 -3.26 14.03 -21.26
CA GLU A 54 -3.95 12.76 -21.48
C GLU A 54 -5.50 12.89 -21.54
N CYS A 55 -6.06 13.86 -20.83
CA CYS A 55 -7.49 14.14 -20.77
C CYS A 55 -8.13 14.61 -22.09
N ARG A 56 -7.38 14.79 -23.20
CA ARG A 56 -7.96 15.29 -24.46
C ARG A 56 -8.91 14.31 -25.16
N TRP A 57 -8.80 13.01 -24.93
CA TRP A 57 -9.45 11.99 -25.78
C TRP A 57 -10.53 11.14 -25.11
N SER A 58 -10.56 11.06 -23.78
CA SER A 58 -11.56 10.30 -23.04
C SER A 58 -12.47 11.22 -22.23
N LYS A 59 -13.79 10.99 -22.26
CA LYS A 59 -14.73 11.57 -21.29
C LYS A 59 -14.40 11.18 -19.83
N LEU A 60 -13.56 10.16 -19.66
CA LEU A 60 -12.99 9.71 -18.40
C LEU A 60 -11.51 10.09 -18.39
N CYS A 61 -11.15 11.19 -17.73
CA CYS A 61 -9.77 11.46 -17.33
C CYS A 61 -9.32 10.39 -16.34
N VAL A 62 -8.73 9.30 -16.83
CA VAL A 62 -8.34 8.17 -15.98
C VAL A 62 -7.14 8.56 -15.12
N TRP A 63 -6.29 9.45 -15.63
CA TRP A 63 -5.11 9.95 -14.95
C TRP A 63 -5.00 11.47 -15.05
N ASP A 64 -4.52 12.05 -13.97
CA ASP A 64 -4.20 13.46 -13.87
C ASP A 64 -2.77 13.68 -14.36
N GLY A 65 -2.58 14.59 -15.32
CA GLY A 65 -1.26 14.91 -15.87
C GLY A 65 -0.27 15.43 -14.83
N HIS A 66 -0.77 15.97 -13.70
CA HIS A 66 0.01 16.38 -12.55
C HIS A 66 0.37 15.21 -11.61
N ALA A 67 -0.19 14.02 -11.80
CA ALA A 67 0.15 12.79 -11.09
C ALA A 67 1.15 11.91 -11.86
N SER A 68 1.98 12.53 -12.69
CA SER A 68 3.05 11.89 -13.47
C SER A 68 4.41 12.22 -12.88
N MET A 69 5.35 11.28 -12.93
CA MET A 69 6.75 11.54 -12.55
C MET A 69 7.35 12.71 -13.33
N LEU A 70 6.82 13.06 -14.50
CA LEU A 70 7.29 14.17 -15.33
C LEU A 70 6.85 15.55 -14.82
N ASN A 71 5.67 15.64 -14.19
CA ASN A 71 5.03 16.95 -13.92
C ASN A 71 4.57 17.13 -12.47
N LEU A 72 4.63 16.08 -11.64
CA LEU A 72 4.24 16.16 -10.24
C LEU A 72 5.06 17.22 -9.51
N ASP A 73 4.40 18.12 -8.81
CA ASP A 73 5.07 19.12 -7.99
C ASP A 73 5.64 18.45 -6.72
N LEU A 74 6.93 18.17 -6.77
CA LEU A 74 7.68 17.50 -5.71
C LEU A 74 8.06 18.44 -4.56
N THR A 75 7.84 19.75 -4.72
CA THR A 75 8.13 20.75 -3.68
C THR A 75 7.01 20.86 -2.65
N LEU A 76 5.84 20.28 -2.95
CA LEU A 76 4.67 20.35 -2.08
C LEU A 76 4.96 19.66 -0.73
N PRO A 77 4.73 20.35 0.41
CA PRO A 77 4.99 19.79 1.73
C PRO A 77 4.25 18.48 1.97
N ILE A 78 2.99 18.38 1.52
CA ILE A 78 2.17 17.19 1.69
C ILE A 78 2.77 15.95 1.00
N MET A 79 3.40 16.10 -0.16
CA MET A 79 4.03 14.98 -0.87
C MET A 79 5.26 14.47 -0.14
N ASN A 80 6.13 15.38 0.31
CA ASN A 80 7.32 15.03 1.10
C ASN A 80 6.92 14.34 2.41
N LYS A 81 5.98 14.95 3.15
CA LYS A 81 5.51 14.42 4.44
C LYS A 81 4.81 13.08 4.30
N ALA A 82 4.07 12.86 3.21
CA ALA A 82 3.39 11.58 2.95
C ALA A 82 4.39 10.43 2.75
N VAL A 83 5.46 10.64 1.99
CA VAL A 83 6.50 9.60 1.80
C VAL A 83 7.35 9.45 3.07
N GLN A 84 7.75 10.55 3.70
CA GLN A 84 8.54 10.55 4.95
C GLN A 84 7.81 9.86 6.11
N ALA A 85 6.47 9.83 6.12
CA ALA A 85 5.70 9.16 7.16
C ALA A 85 6.01 7.66 7.28
N PHE A 86 6.47 7.04 6.20
CA PHE A 86 6.96 5.66 6.16
C PHE A 86 8.40 5.53 6.66
N LYS A 87 9.16 6.61 6.80
CA LYS A 87 10.62 6.65 7.09
C LYS A 87 11.48 6.06 5.96
N SER A 88 11.11 4.89 5.44
CA SER A 88 11.67 4.29 4.23
C SER A 88 10.57 3.48 3.53
N VAL A 89 10.36 3.74 2.24
CA VAL A 89 9.37 3.05 1.40
C VAL A 89 9.92 2.89 0.00
N ARG A 90 9.60 1.78 -0.66
CA ARG A 90 10.04 1.56 -2.05
C ARG A 90 9.10 2.25 -3.04
N ILE A 91 9.66 2.97 -4.00
CA ILE A 91 8.91 3.62 -5.10
C ILE A 91 9.44 3.10 -6.43
N ARG A 92 8.59 2.40 -7.19
CA ARG A 92 8.88 1.97 -8.57
C ARG A 92 8.40 3.04 -9.55
N VAL A 93 9.33 3.72 -10.20
CA VAL A 93 9.06 4.74 -11.23
C VAL A 93 9.12 4.08 -12.60
N GLY A 94 8.06 4.21 -13.41
CA GLY A 94 8.01 3.57 -14.72
C GLY A 94 6.61 3.60 -15.30
N GLY A 95 6.21 2.54 -15.99
CA GLY A 95 4.87 2.39 -16.57
C GLY A 95 4.89 2.35 -18.09
N THR A 96 3.71 2.40 -18.71
CA THR A 96 3.54 2.11 -20.15
C THR A 96 4.41 3.00 -21.04
N LEU A 97 4.61 4.26 -20.68
CA LEU A 97 5.38 5.20 -21.49
C LEU A 97 6.90 5.16 -21.25
N GLN A 98 7.40 4.32 -20.33
CA GLN A 98 8.83 4.21 -20.07
C GLN A 98 9.63 3.84 -21.32
N ASP A 99 9.07 2.97 -22.18
CA ASP A 99 9.72 2.56 -23.44
C ASP A 99 9.59 3.56 -24.59
N LYS A 100 8.91 4.68 -24.34
CA LYS A 100 8.88 5.83 -25.24
C LYS A 100 9.60 7.02 -24.63
N LEU A 101 10.24 6.86 -23.47
CA LEU A 101 10.97 7.90 -22.77
C LEU A 101 12.43 7.94 -23.21
N ILE A 102 12.92 9.12 -23.55
CA ILE A 102 14.30 9.41 -23.89
C ILE A 102 14.93 10.24 -22.78
N TYR A 103 16.17 9.94 -22.40
CA TYR A 103 16.91 10.68 -21.37
C TYR A 103 17.78 11.77 -22.02
N ASN A 104 17.48 13.03 -21.74
CA ASN A 104 18.20 14.16 -22.32
C ASN A 104 19.41 14.56 -21.47
N VAL A 105 20.45 13.73 -21.48
CA VAL A 105 21.68 13.87 -20.65
C VAL A 105 22.65 14.94 -21.18
N GLY A 106 22.27 15.72 -22.20
CA GLY A 106 23.09 16.81 -22.74
C GLY A 106 24.07 16.36 -23.83
N ALA A 107 25.28 16.93 -23.83
CA ALA A 107 26.24 16.83 -24.93
C ALA A 107 26.66 15.37 -25.20
N GLY A 108 26.04 14.76 -26.22
CA GLY A 108 26.20 13.34 -26.57
C GLY A 108 24.89 12.70 -27.07
N PHE A 109 23.74 13.31 -26.79
CA PHE A 109 22.44 12.84 -27.26
C PHE A 109 22.15 13.28 -28.71
N GLN A 110 21.92 12.32 -29.63
CA GLN A 110 21.63 12.55 -31.05
C GLN A 110 20.12 12.44 -31.37
N GLY A 111 19.25 13.19 -30.68
CA GLY A 111 17.80 13.20 -30.98
C GLY A 111 17.11 14.52 -30.71
N THR A 112 15.90 14.69 -31.27
CA THR A 112 15.02 15.83 -30.99
C THR A 112 14.22 15.58 -29.72
N CYS A 113 14.35 16.47 -28.73
CA CYS A 113 13.75 16.31 -27.42
C CYS A 113 12.47 17.15 -27.28
N HIS A 114 11.37 16.51 -26.90
CA HIS A 114 10.09 17.17 -26.68
C HIS A 114 9.26 16.41 -25.62
N PRO A 115 8.29 17.07 -24.97
CA PRO A 115 7.30 16.38 -24.15
C PRO A 115 6.54 15.31 -24.96
N PHE A 116 5.97 14.33 -24.26
CA PHE A 116 5.01 13.41 -24.88
C PHE A 116 3.83 14.18 -25.49
N GLN A 117 3.40 13.76 -26.67
CA GLN A 117 2.22 14.27 -27.36
C GLN A 117 1.30 13.09 -27.68
N ALA A 118 0.01 13.25 -27.42
CA ALA A 118 -0.99 12.27 -27.85
C ALA A 118 -1.01 12.18 -29.38
N THR A 119 -0.84 10.98 -29.94
CA THR A 119 -1.08 10.75 -31.37
C THR A 119 -2.56 10.44 -31.57
N LYS A 120 -3.09 10.57 -32.80
CA LYS A 120 -4.53 10.34 -33.12
C LYS A 120 -4.98 8.86 -32.96
N GLY A 121 -4.21 8.04 -32.26
CA GLY A 121 -4.40 6.60 -32.08
C GLY A 121 -5.18 6.23 -30.82
N SER A 122 -4.79 5.12 -30.20
CA SER A 122 -5.43 4.56 -29.00
C SER A 122 -4.98 5.25 -27.71
N LEU A 123 -5.59 4.87 -26.57
CA LEU A 123 -5.34 5.41 -25.22
C LEU A 123 -3.86 5.43 -24.79
N PHE A 124 -2.99 4.61 -25.40
CA PHE A 124 -1.56 4.50 -25.08
C PHE A 124 -0.65 4.92 -26.26
N ASP A 125 -1.25 5.49 -27.29
CA ASP A 125 -0.50 5.94 -28.46
C ASP A 125 -0.05 7.39 -28.29
N PHE A 126 1.18 7.50 -27.82
CA PHE A 126 1.90 8.75 -27.65
C PHE A 126 3.16 8.76 -28.51
N SER A 127 3.63 9.97 -28.83
CA SER A 127 4.95 10.19 -29.40
C SER A 127 6.05 9.65 -28.48
N VAL A 128 7.29 9.73 -28.94
CA VAL A 128 8.43 9.69 -28.03
C VAL A 128 8.38 10.92 -27.11
N GLY A 129 8.87 10.82 -25.88
CA GLY A 129 8.88 11.91 -24.91
C GLY A 129 10.20 11.97 -24.16
N CYS A 130 10.51 13.11 -23.56
CA CYS A 130 11.78 13.32 -22.86
C CYS A 130 11.65 13.39 -21.34
N LEU A 131 12.66 12.82 -20.68
CA LEU A 131 13.06 13.15 -19.32
C LEU A 131 14.28 14.08 -19.39
N TYR A 132 14.09 15.33 -18.97
CA TYR A 132 15.16 16.31 -18.83
C TYR A 132 15.93 16.06 -17.53
N MET A 133 17.24 16.30 -17.53
CA MET A 133 18.07 16.03 -16.33
C MET A 133 17.69 16.92 -15.14
N GLU A 134 17.29 18.18 -15.36
CA GLU A 134 16.74 19.01 -14.27
C GLU A 134 15.57 18.32 -13.55
N ARG A 135 14.68 17.67 -14.31
CA ARG A 135 13.57 16.91 -13.72
C ARG A 135 14.06 15.63 -13.03
N TRP A 136 15.12 15.00 -13.56
CA TRP A 136 15.76 13.86 -12.91
C TRP A 136 16.40 14.27 -11.57
N ASP A 137 17.02 15.46 -11.51
CA ASP A 137 17.60 16.03 -10.31
C ASP A 137 16.51 16.31 -9.26
N ASP A 138 15.39 16.93 -9.67
CA ASP A 138 14.23 17.17 -8.81
C ASP A 138 13.71 15.88 -8.16
N LEU A 139 13.61 14.80 -8.96
CA LEU A 139 13.16 13.49 -8.49
C LEU A 139 14.14 12.91 -7.48
N ASN A 140 15.44 12.93 -7.77
CA ASN A 140 16.45 12.39 -6.88
C ASN A 140 16.58 13.20 -5.59
N ASN A 141 16.44 14.52 -5.67
CA ASN A 141 16.34 15.39 -4.49
C ASN A 141 15.13 15.00 -3.63
N PHE A 142 13.96 14.79 -4.25
CA PHE A 142 12.76 14.32 -3.55
C PHE A 142 12.97 12.93 -2.91
N PHE A 143 13.53 11.96 -3.63
CA PHE A 143 13.77 10.62 -3.10
C PHE A 143 14.75 10.63 -1.92
N ASN A 144 15.83 11.41 -2.03
CA ASN A 144 16.80 11.57 -0.97
C ASN A 144 16.20 12.26 0.26
N ASN A 145 15.47 13.36 0.06
CA ASN A 145 14.80 14.10 1.13
C ASN A 145 13.75 13.27 1.86
N THR A 146 13.15 12.28 1.19
CA THR A 146 12.09 11.45 1.75
C THR A 146 12.56 10.10 2.30
N GLY A 147 13.79 9.68 1.99
CA GLY A 147 14.32 8.36 2.35
C GLY A 147 13.74 7.21 1.51
N ALA A 148 13.19 7.53 0.32
CA ALA A 148 12.59 6.55 -0.57
C ALA A 148 13.64 5.63 -1.21
N ILE A 149 13.31 4.34 -1.33
CA ILE A 149 14.13 3.35 -2.04
C ILE A 149 13.60 3.23 -3.46
N VAL A 150 14.38 3.58 -4.47
CA VAL A 150 13.84 3.76 -5.83
C VAL A 150 14.17 2.61 -6.74
N THR A 151 13.18 2.14 -7.49
CA THR A 151 13.35 1.30 -8.68
C THR A 151 12.94 2.11 -9.90
N PHE A 152 13.77 2.20 -10.95
CA PHE A 152 13.45 3.00 -12.15
C PHE A 152 13.40 2.16 -13.42
N GLY A 153 12.34 2.34 -14.22
CA GLY A 153 12.13 1.66 -15.50
C GLY A 153 12.84 2.32 -16.68
N LEU A 154 13.72 1.55 -17.32
CA LEU A 154 14.49 1.95 -18.48
C LEU A 154 13.74 1.67 -19.79
N ASN A 155 14.01 2.49 -20.80
CA ASN A 155 13.45 2.32 -22.14
C ASN A 155 14.09 1.12 -22.86
N ALA A 156 13.32 0.04 -23.05
CA ALA A 156 13.76 -1.18 -23.72
C ALA A 156 13.61 -1.16 -25.26
N LEU A 157 12.99 -0.13 -25.86
CA LEU A 157 12.74 -0.04 -27.30
C LEU A 157 13.68 0.84 -28.07
N LEU A 158 14.52 1.64 -27.40
CA LEU A 158 15.43 2.51 -28.14
C LEU A 158 16.33 1.68 -29.08
N GLY A 159 16.43 2.09 -30.35
CA GLY A 159 17.19 1.37 -31.39
C GLY A 159 16.45 0.19 -32.06
N LYS A 160 15.31 -0.25 -31.50
CA LYS A 160 14.47 -1.28 -32.12
C LYS A 160 13.51 -0.66 -33.14
N TYR A 161 13.12 -1.45 -34.13
CA TYR A 161 12.15 -1.06 -35.13
C TYR A 161 10.94 -2.00 -35.12
N LYS A 162 9.78 -1.43 -35.38
CA LYS A 162 8.53 -2.17 -35.47
C LYS A 162 8.50 -2.93 -36.80
N THR A 163 8.24 -4.23 -36.77
CA THR A 163 8.10 -5.04 -37.99
C THR A 163 6.65 -5.19 -38.37
N GLN A 164 6.00 -6.31 -38.04
CA GLN A 164 4.58 -6.54 -38.28
C GLN A 164 3.79 -6.69 -36.97
N GLY A 165 2.60 -6.10 -36.94
CA GLY A 165 1.70 -6.16 -35.80
C GLY A 165 2.29 -5.50 -34.55
N ILE A 166 2.53 -6.31 -33.53
CA ILE A 166 3.01 -5.89 -32.20
C ILE A 166 4.50 -6.19 -31.98
N GLN A 167 5.20 -6.71 -33.01
CA GLN A 167 6.59 -7.15 -32.91
C GLN A 167 7.57 -6.00 -33.11
N TRP A 168 8.61 -6.01 -32.26
CA TRP A 168 9.76 -5.12 -32.33
C TRP A 168 11.02 -5.95 -32.50
N GLU A 169 11.83 -5.62 -33.50
CA GLU A 169 13.06 -6.30 -33.83
C GLU A 169 14.24 -5.33 -33.82
N GLY A 170 15.45 -5.87 -34.03
CA GLY A 170 16.69 -5.09 -33.99
C GLY A 170 17.33 -5.00 -32.61
N ASN A 171 18.55 -4.47 -32.60
CA ASN A 171 19.37 -4.36 -31.40
C ASN A 171 18.86 -3.23 -30.51
N TRP A 172 18.82 -3.49 -29.20
CA TRP A 172 18.57 -2.44 -28.24
C TRP A 172 19.79 -1.50 -28.20
N ASN A 173 19.55 -0.21 -28.38
CA ASN A 173 20.56 0.82 -28.23
C ASN A 173 20.62 1.25 -26.76
N TYR A 174 21.57 0.68 -26.03
CA TYR A 174 21.72 0.90 -24.60
C TYR A 174 22.36 2.26 -24.23
N SER A 175 22.93 2.99 -25.18
CA SER A 175 23.75 4.18 -24.89
C SER A 175 22.98 5.29 -24.16
N ASN A 176 21.68 5.44 -24.41
CA ASN A 176 20.86 6.42 -23.71
C ASN A 176 20.64 6.03 -22.24
N ALA A 177 20.36 4.75 -21.98
CA ALA A 177 20.22 4.24 -20.62
C ALA A 177 21.56 4.28 -19.86
N GLU A 178 22.67 3.95 -20.52
CA GLU A 178 24.02 4.07 -19.96
C GLU A 178 24.33 5.52 -19.57
N ALA A 179 24.05 6.50 -20.44
CA ALA A 179 24.25 7.91 -20.13
C ALA A 179 23.43 8.37 -18.91
N LEU A 180 22.17 7.93 -18.77
CA LEU A 180 21.36 8.23 -17.59
C LEU A 180 21.97 7.63 -16.32
N ILE A 181 22.42 6.37 -16.39
CA ILE A 181 23.05 5.69 -15.25
C ILE A 181 24.36 6.39 -14.86
N GLN A 182 25.19 6.76 -15.83
CA GLN A 182 26.42 7.52 -15.61
C GLN A 182 26.12 8.85 -14.92
N TYR A 183 25.17 9.63 -15.47
CA TYR A 183 24.74 10.89 -14.87
C TYR A 183 24.22 10.71 -13.43
N THR A 184 23.46 9.64 -13.19
CA THR A 184 22.94 9.29 -11.85
C THR A 184 24.08 9.01 -10.87
N VAL A 185 25.10 8.25 -11.28
CA VAL A 185 26.26 7.91 -10.45
C VAL A 185 27.16 9.13 -10.22
N GLU A 186 27.41 9.93 -11.24
CA GLU A 186 28.25 11.15 -11.17
C GLU A 186 27.66 12.20 -10.22
N ASN A 187 26.33 12.31 -10.18
CA ASN A 187 25.61 13.17 -9.22
C ASN A 187 25.34 12.50 -7.86
N ASN A 188 25.89 11.29 -7.64
CA ASN A 188 25.81 10.53 -6.40
C ASN A 188 24.38 10.17 -5.97
N TYR A 189 23.47 10.04 -6.94
CA TYR A 189 22.08 9.67 -6.73
C TYR A 189 21.91 8.17 -6.48
N GLN A 190 20.94 7.83 -5.63
CA GLN A 190 20.73 6.46 -5.13
C GLN A 190 19.49 5.84 -5.78
N ILE A 191 19.71 5.10 -6.88
CA ILE A 191 18.70 4.22 -7.48
C ILE A 191 19.01 2.79 -7.06
N ASN A 192 18.08 2.15 -6.34
CA ASN A 192 18.30 0.82 -5.77
C ASN A 192 18.22 -0.29 -6.82
N SER A 193 17.38 -0.14 -7.84
CA SER A 193 17.34 -1.08 -8.95
C SER A 193 16.81 -0.44 -10.24
N TRP A 194 17.22 -1.02 -11.37
CA TRP A 194 16.72 -0.65 -12.70
C TRP A 194 15.89 -1.81 -13.27
N GLU A 195 14.81 -1.51 -13.98
CA GLU A 195 13.95 -2.52 -14.61
C GLU A 195 13.73 -2.24 -16.10
N PHE A 196 13.30 -3.26 -16.84
CA PHE A 196 12.85 -3.15 -18.23
C PHE A 196 11.46 -3.79 -18.33
N GLY A 197 10.54 -3.24 -19.14
CA GLY A 197 9.23 -3.86 -19.28
C GLY A 197 8.34 -3.13 -20.27
N ASN A 198 7.77 -3.88 -21.23
CA ASN A 198 7.12 -3.29 -22.39
C ASN A 198 5.76 -3.92 -22.72
N PRO A 199 4.73 -3.11 -23.01
CA PRO A 199 3.49 -3.60 -23.58
C PRO A 199 3.60 -4.05 -25.04
N HIS A 200 4.70 -4.62 -25.54
CA HIS A 200 5.01 -5.07 -26.91
C HIS A 200 6.03 -6.24 -27.00
N ILE A 201 6.62 -6.64 -25.86
CA ILE A 201 7.57 -7.77 -25.75
C ILE A 201 7.00 -8.91 -24.89
N SER A 202 6.06 -8.65 -23.99
CA SER A 202 5.52 -9.66 -23.09
C SER A 202 4.76 -10.82 -23.77
N TYR A 203 4.54 -10.78 -25.08
CA TYR A 203 3.65 -11.67 -25.84
C TYR A 203 4.31 -12.36 -27.05
N THR A 204 5.63 -12.53 -26.98
CA THR A 204 6.35 -13.54 -27.78
C THR A 204 6.61 -14.77 -26.90
N PHE A 205 6.70 -15.98 -27.47
CA PHE A 205 6.90 -17.21 -26.67
C PHE A 205 8.21 -17.19 -25.84
N ILE A 206 9.17 -16.32 -26.18
CA ILE A 206 10.40 -16.13 -25.40
C ILE A 206 10.15 -15.42 -24.05
N ASN A 207 9.12 -14.56 -23.93
CA ASN A 207 8.73 -13.97 -22.63
C ASN A 207 8.20 -15.05 -21.67
N SER A 208 7.68 -16.16 -22.18
CA SER A 208 7.15 -17.27 -21.37
C SER A 208 8.23 -17.95 -20.53
N PHE A 209 9.50 -17.97 -20.95
CA PHE A 209 10.60 -18.46 -20.12
C PHE A 209 10.97 -17.47 -19.02
N TRP A 210 11.07 -16.18 -19.32
CA TRP A 210 11.45 -15.13 -18.36
C TRP A 210 10.36 -14.84 -17.32
N TYR A 211 9.10 -14.87 -17.72
CA TYR A 211 7.95 -14.63 -16.86
C TYR A 211 7.63 -15.86 -15.97
N LEU A 212 7.70 -17.08 -16.50
CA LEU A 212 7.41 -18.28 -15.69
C LEU A 212 8.56 -18.68 -14.75
N ASP A 213 9.81 -18.30 -15.06
CA ASP A 213 10.95 -18.45 -14.14
C ASP A 213 10.93 -17.38 -13.01
N GLN A 214 10.63 -16.11 -13.31
CA GLN A 214 10.40 -15.10 -12.27
C GLN A 214 9.21 -15.46 -11.35
N LEU A 215 8.14 -16.06 -11.91
CA LEU A 215 6.97 -16.51 -11.15
C LEU A 215 7.21 -17.82 -10.37
N GLY A 216 8.04 -18.75 -10.86
CA GLY A 216 8.48 -19.93 -10.10
C GLY A 216 9.43 -19.59 -8.96
N MET A 217 10.36 -18.66 -9.20
CA MET A 217 11.34 -18.22 -8.20
C MET A 217 10.77 -17.27 -7.14
N ALA A 218 9.76 -16.45 -7.44
CA ALA A 218 9.05 -15.69 -6.39
C ALA A 218 8.12 -16.60 -5.54
N SER A 219 7.58 -17.69 -6.12
CA SER A 219 6.55 -18.53 -5.48
C SER A 219 7.06 -19.67 -4.58
N MET A 220 8.33 -20.08 -4.67
CA MET A 220 8.94 -21.01 -3.71
C MET A 220 9.62 -20.32 -2.52
N TYR A 221 9.93 -19.02 -2.62
CA TYR A 221 10.95 -18.36 -1.79
C TYR A 221 10.48 -17.09 -1.10
N ASN A 222 9.23 -17.08 -0.63
CA ASN A 222 8.82 -16.18 0.43
C ASN A 222 8.91 -14.69 0.03
N THR A 223 8.11 -14.33 -1.01
CA THR A 223 7.98 -13.02 -1.66
C THR A 223 8.19 -11.83 -0.73
N LYS A 224 9.18 -11.00 -1.08
CA LYS A 224 9.77 -10.01 -0.17
C LYS A 224 9.14 -8.63 -0.22
N VAL A 225 8.52 -8.21 -1.32
CA VAL A 225 8.00 -6.84 -1.49
C VAL A 225 6.69 -6.85 -2.28
N TYR A 226 5.76 -5.96 -1.94
CA TYR A 226 4.51 -5.74 -2.64
C TYR A 226 4.40 -4.28 -3.12
N CYS A 227 4.47 -4.06 -4.44
CA CYS A 227 4.35 -2.74 -5.06
C CYS A 227 2.92 -2.45 -5.51
N ARG A 228 2.27 -1.49 -4.85
CA ARG A 228 0.95 -0.97 -5.17
C ARG A 228 1.04 0.07 -6.29
N GLN A 229 0.42 -0.24 -7.42
CA GLN A 229 0.03 0.77 -8.40
C GLN A 229 -1.14 1.58 -7.82
N THR A 230 -1.01 2.87 -7.50
CA THR A 230 0.15 3.79 -7.59
C THR A 230 0.23 4.64 -6.31
N LEU A 231 1.35 5.34 -6.09
CA LEU A 231 1.47 6.35 -5.04
C LEU A 231 0.42 7.46 -5.25
N ILE A 232 0.34 7.98 -6.47
CA ILE A 232 -0.58 9.06 -6.88
C ILE A 232 -1.01 8.86 -8.33
N GLY A 233 -2.24 9.29 -8.65
CA GLY A 233 -2.86 9.15 -9.96
C GLY A 233 -3.77 7.93 -10.06
N GLY A 234 -4.65 7.91 -11.07
CA GLY A 234 -5.70 6.91 -11.16
C GLY A 234 -6.74 7.00 -10.04
N PHE A 235 -7.83 6.22 -10.14
CA PHE A 235 -8.82 6.11 -9.05
C PHE A 235 -8.36 5.22 -7.88
N TYR A 236 -7.18 4.60 -8.00
CA TYR A 236 -6.62 3.63 -7.06
C TYR A 236 -5.33 4.11 -6.38
N GLY A 237 -4.89 5.34 -6.66
CA GLY A 237 -3.75 5.97 -6.00
C GLY A 237 -3.95 6.08 -4.49
N VAL A 238 -2.89 5.86 -3.71
CA VAL A 238 -2.98 6.02 -2.25
C VAL A 238 -2.99 7.49 -1.82
N ILE A 239 -2.60 8.39 -2.71
CA ILE A 239 -2.80 9.84 -2.62
C ILE A 239 -3.72 10.26 -3.77
N LYS A 240 -4.78 11.00 -3.46
CA LYS A 240 -5.70 11.52 -4.50
C LYS A 240 -5.00 12.60 -5.31
N SER A 241 -4.95 12.49 -6.63
CA SER A 241 -4.29 13.49 -7.46
C SER A 241 -4.94 14.87 -7.37
N SER A 242 -6.28 14.92 -7.32
CA SER A 242 -7.05 16.17 -7.35
C SER A 242 -6.97 17.00 -6.06
N THR A 243 -6.70 16.37 -4.91
CA THR A 243 -6.69 17.04 -3.60
C THR A 243 -5.39 16.83 -2.84
N LEU A 244 -4.51 15.95 -3.30
CA LEU A 244 -3.29 15.48 -2.64
C LEU A 244 -3.52 14.88 -1.24
N LEU A 245 -4.77 14.54 -0.92
CA LEU A 245 -5.12 13.97 0.38
C LEU A 245 -4.89 12.45 0.36
N PRO A 246 -4.34 11.88 1.44
CA PRO A 246 -4.25 10.43 1.60
C PRO A 246 -5.60 9.74 1.53
N THR A 247 -5.65 8.55 0.95
CA THR A 247 -6.84 7.69 0.91
C THR A 247 -6.89 6.73 2.11
N PRO A 248 -8.01 6.04 2.36
CA PRO A 248 -8.06 4.97 3.36
C PRO A 248 -6.95 3.91 3.20
N ASP A 249 -6.60 3.56 1.96
CA ASP A 249 -5.53 2.60 1.65
C ASP A 249 -4.16 3.08 2.14
N TYR A 250 -3.88 4.39 2.05
CA TYR A 250 -2.65 4.98 2.59
C TYR A 250 -2.53 4.72 4.09
N TYR A 251 -3.58 4.97 4.87
CA TYR A 251 -3.54 4.81 6.32
C TYR A 251 -3.44 3.34 6.74
N GLY A 252 -4.11 2.43 6.01
CA GLY A 252 -3.93 1.00 6.18
C GLY A 252 -2.49 0.55 5.91
N ALA A 253 -1.89 1.01 4.82
CA ALA A 253 -0.50 0.73 4.46
C ALA A 253 0.49 1.32 5.47
N LEU A 254 0.23 2.53 5.98
CA LEU A 254 1.07 3.18 6.97
C LEU A 254 1.05 2.47 8.33
N LEU A 255 -0.13 2.01 8.79
CA LEU A 255 -0.23 1.19 10.00
C LEU A 255 0.47 -0.16 9.81
N PHE A 256 0.27 -0.81 8.67
CA PHE A 256 0.97 -2.06 8.36
C PHE A 256 2.48 -1.86 8.42
N HIS A 257 2.99 -0.84 7.72
CA HIS A 257 4.42 -0.51 7.70
C HIS A 257 4.96 -0.19 9.10
N ARG A 258 4.19 0.48 9.97
CA ARG A 258 4.66 0.86 11.32
C ARG A 258 4.58 -0.26 12.35
N LEU A 259 3.65 -1.20 12.20
CA LEU A 259 3.29 -2.15 13.26
C LEU A 259 3.65 -3.61 12.94
N MET A 260 3.53 -4.02 11.66
CA MET A 260 3.77 -5.40 11.22
C MET A 260 5.25 -5.57 10.86
N GLY A 261 5.95 -6.45 11.59
CA GLY A 261 7.35 -6.78 11.31
C GLY A 261 7.51 -7.78 10.16
N PRO A 262 8.75 -8.08 9.73
CA PRO A 262 9.00 -8.94 8.57
C PRO A 262 8.61 -10.40 8.79
N ARG A 263 8.82 -10.92 10.00
CA ARG A 263 8.57 -12.32 10.36
C ARG A 263 7.06 -12.60 10.50
N VAL A 264 6.54 -13.47 9.64
CA VAL A 264 5.13 -13.87 9.59
C VAL A 264 4.93 -15.13 10.43
N LEU A 265 3.97 -15.08 11.35
CA LEU A 265 3.60 -16.21 12.20
C LEU A 265 2.39 -16.94 11.62
N LYS A 266 2.29 -18.23 11.93
CA LYS A 266 1.07 -18.98 11.63
C LYS A 266 -0.04 -18.59 12.61
N ILE A 267 -1.25 -18.49 12.09
CA ILE A 267 -2.45 -18.19 12.87
C ILE A 267 -3.54 -19.19 12.50
N ASP A 268 -4.13 -19.82 13.52
CA ASP A 268 -5.24 -20.74 13.37
C ASP A 268 -6.55 -20.01 13.72
N ASN A 269 -7.36 -19.75 12.70
CA ASN A 269 -8.64 -19.07 12.83
C ASN A 269 -9.77 -19.96 12.34
N ASN A 270 -10.49 -20.56 13.28
CA ASN A 270 -11.67 -21.39 13.03
C ASN A 270 -12.99 -20.69 13.40
N VAL A 271 -12.96 -19.37 13.65
CA VAL A 271 -14.13 -18.61 14.13
C VAL A 271 -15.13 -18.35 13.00
N SER A 272 -14.65 -17.79 11.87
CA SER A 272 -15.47 -17.55 10.67
C SER A 272 -14.57 -17.25 9.47
N SER A 273 -15.02 -17.63 8.27
CA SER A 273 -14.36 -17.27 7.01
C SER A 273 -14.44 -15.76 6.69
N ASP A 274 -15.40 -15.05 7.29
CA ASP A 274 -15.58 -13.60 7.10
C ASP A 274 -14.59 -12.77 7.93
N LEU A 275 -13.91 -13.40 8.89
CA LEU A 275 -12.85 -12.77 9.67
C LEU A 275 -11.50 -13.26 9.15
N ARG A 276 -10.78 -12.42 8.41
CA ARG A 276 -9.39 -12.75 8.03
C ARG A 276 -8.44 -12.29 9.11
N SER A 277 -7.44 -13.11 9.39
CA SER A 277 -6.52 -12.92 10.50
C SER A 277 -5.09 -13.19 10.05
N TYR A 278 -4.17 -12.31 10.42
CA TYR A 278 -2.74 -12.45 10.14
C TYR A 278 -1.96 -12.07 11.39
N ALA A 279 -0.82 -12.72 11.63
CA ALA A 279 0.05 -12.42 12.76
C ALA A 279 1.49 -12.27 12.29
N HIS A 280 2.15 -11.22 12.78
CA HIS A 280 3.56 -10.97 12.54
C HIS A 280 4.24 -10.72 13.88
N CYS A 281 5.55 -10.93 13.94
CA CYS A 281 6.34 -10.32 14.99
C CYS A 281 6.19 -8.80 14.91
N SER A 282 6.11 -8.12 16.06
CA SER A 282 5.94 -6.66 16.07
C SER A 282 7.17 -5.96 15.49
N ARG A 283 6.95 -4.94 14.66
CA ARG A 283 8.05 -4.18 14.07
C ARG A 283 8.79 -3.38 15.14
N GLY A 284 10.11 -3.55 15.19
CA GLY A 284 11.02 -2.76 16.03
C GLY A 284 10.81 -2.91 17.53
N ARG A 285 10.01 -3.88 18.00
CA ARG A 285 9.74 -4.11 19.43
C ARG A 285 9.37 -5.57 19.71
N SER A 286 9.53 -6.02 20.95
CA SER A 286 9.16 -7.37 21.36
C SER A 286 7.64 -7.58 21.39
N GLY A 287 7.19 -8.75 20.95
CA GLY A 287 5.78 -9.15 20.96
C GLY A 287 5.28 -9.47 19.55
N VAL A 288 3.96 -9.49 19.40
CA VAL A 288 3.30 -9.80 18.14
C VAL A 288 2.31 -8.71 17.77
N THR A 289 2.14 -8.48 16.47
CA THR A 289 1.09 -7.63 15.92
C THR A 289 0.15 -8.50 15.09
N LEU A 290 -1.15 -8.38 15.37
CA LEU A 290 -2.20 -9.04 14.61
C LEU A 290 -2.91 -8.04 13.70
N LEU A 291 -3.33 -8.50 12.53
CA LEU A 291 -4.22 -7.81 11.62
C LEU A 291 -5.50 -8.63 11.48
N PHE A 292 -6.63 -8.03 11.86
CA PHE A 292 -7.96 -8.56 11.64
C PHE A 292 -8.69 -7.75 10.58
N ILE A 293 -9.35 -8.43 9.64
CA ILE A 293 -10.19 -7.82 8.61
C ILE A 293 -11.56 -8.51 8.69
N ASN A 294 -12.55 -7.78 9.17
CA ASN A 294 -13.93 -8.27 9.23
C ASN A 294 -14.68 -7.85 7.95
N LEU A 295 -14.97 -8.85 7.11
CA LEU A 295 -15.68 -8.69 5.84
C LEU A 295 -17.21 -8.77 6.02
N SER A 296 -17.69 -9.22 7.18
CA SER A 296 -19.12 -9.33 7.48
C SER A 296 -19.74 -7.96 7.71
N ASN A 297 -20.94 -7.78 7.19
CA ASN A 297 -21.77 -6.59 7.41
C ASN A 297 -22.81 -6.76 8.51
N ALA A 298 -23.04 -8.00 8.92
CA ALA A 298 -24.09 -8.40 9.85
C ALA A 298 -23.55 -8.87 11.20
N THR A 299 -22.26 -9.20 11.25
CA THR A 299 -21.64 -9.83 12.41
C THR A 299 -20.42 -9.08 12.89
N ASP A 300 -20.44 -8.73 14.16
CA ASP A 300 -19.26 -8.31 14.89
C ASP A 300 -18.58 -9.55 15.49
N PHE A 301 -17.26 -9.52 15.64
CA PHE A 301 -16.51 -10.61 16.27
C PHE A 301 -15.95 -10.20 17.62
N ILE A 302 -16.03 -11.11 18.60
CA ILE A 302 -15.42 -10.97 19.92
C ILE A 302 -14.38 -12.08 20.03
N ILE A 303 -13.10 -11.72 20.02
CA ILE A 303 -11.99 -12.65 19.87
C ILE A 303 -11.18 -12.75 21.15
N ASP A 304 -11.05 -13.96 21.65
CA ASP A 304 -10.06 -14.30 22.67
C ASP A 304 -8.78 -14.79 21.99
N LEU A 305 -7.64 -14.23 22.41
CA LEU A 305 -6.34 -14.54 21.83
C LEU A 305 -5.60 -15.57 22.68
N GLU A 306 -5.19 -16.66 22.06
CA GLU A 306 -4.40 -17.71 22.70
C GLU A 306 -3.06 -17.95 22.01
N ASN A 307 -2.16 -18.62 22.74
CA ASN A 307 -0.84 -19.02 22.29
C ASN A 307 -0.73 -20.55 22.35
N ASN A 308 -0.26 -21.19 21.27
CA ASN A 308 -0.09 -22.64 21.20
C ASN A 308 0.89 -23.21 22.25
N ILE A 309 1.82 -22.41 22.76
CA ILE A 309 2.73 -22.80 23.85
C ILE A 309 1.95 -23.02 25.16
N ASN A 310 0.89 -22.24 25.40
CA ASN A 310 0.06 -22.39 26.59
C ASN A 310 -0.86 -23.62 26.48
N LEU A 311 -1.30 -23.95 25.28
CA LEU A 311 -2.15 -25.12 24.97
C LEU A 311 -1.39 -26.45 25.15
N SER A 312 -0.16 -26.52 24.68
CA SER A 312 0.71 -27.71 24.79
C SER A 312 1.19 -28.00 26.22
N SER A 313 1.14 -27.00 27.10
CA SER A 313 1.60 -27.13 28.50
C SER A 313 0.61 -27.84 29.44
N GLY A 314 -0.57 -28.29 28.98
CA GLY A 314 -1.46 -29.19 29.74
C GLY A 314 -1.93 -28.71 31.13
N LYS A 315 -1.69 -27.46 31.52
CA LYS A 315 -2.06 -26.93 32.84
C LYS A 315 -3.52 -26.48 32.85
N ARG A 316 -4.44 -27.46 32.84
CA ARG A 316 -5.82 -27.32 33.33
C ARG A 316 -5.93 -27.44 34.86
N ASN A 317 -4.83 -27.21 35.58
CA ASN A 317 -4.87 -27.19 37.04
C ASN A 317 -5.20 -25.77 37.51
N ALA A 318 -6.36 -25.67 38.16
CA ALA A 318 -6.73 -24.59 39.05
C ALA A 318 -5.69 -24.47 40.19
N SER A 319 -4.57 -23.81 39.92
CA SER A 319 -3.62 -23.37 40.93
C SER A 319 -3.53 -21.84 40.87
N LYS A 320 -4.22 -21.20 41.82
CA LYS A 320 -3.91 -19.83 42.24
C LYS A 320 -2.39 -19.75 42.49
N GLY A 321 -1.69 -18.94 41.69
CA GLY A 321 -0.29 -18.59 41.94
C GLY A 321 0.71 -19.10 40.91
N GLN A 322 0.74 -18.45 39.74
CA GLN A 322 1.87 -17.61 39.33
C GLN A 322 1.40 -16.74 38.15
N ARG A 323 0.69 -15.64 38.46
CA ARG A 323 0.48 -14.57 37.49
C ARG A 323 1.85 -13.99 37.17
N VAL A 324 2.49 -14.44 36.09
CA VAL A 324 3.49 -13.61 35.45
C VAL A 324 2.74 -12.35 35.04
N LYS A 325 3.02 -11.27 35.77
CA LYS A 325 2.43 -9.95 35.60
C LYS A 325 2.93 -9.39 34.25
N ILE A 326 2.29 -9.77 33.15
CA ILE A 326 2.46 -9.05 31.89
C ILE A 326 1.32 -8.03 31.86
N ASP A 327 1.55 -6.95 32.61
CA ASP A 327 0.60 -5.84 32.82
C ASP A 327 0.85 -4.69 31.83
N SER A 328 1.47 -4.99 30.68
CA SER A 328 1.59 -4.02 29.61
C SER A 328 0.27 -4.02 28.84
N PRO A 329 -0.43 -2.88 28.73
CA PRO A 329 -1.65 -2.79 27.95
C PRO A 329 -1.33 -3.08 26.48
N ARG A 330 -2.25 -3.77 25.79
CA ARG A 330 -2.16 -3.92 24.34
C ARG A 330 -2.64 -2.64 23.65
N GLU A 331 -2.09 -2.37 22.49
CA GLU A 331 -2.48 -1.23 21.64
C GLU A 331 -3.44 -1.72 20.56
N GLU A 332 -4.56 -1.04 20.38
CA GLU A 332 -5.52 -1.34 19.31
C GLU A 332 -5.71 -0.14 18.37
N TYR A 333 -5.74 -0.43 17.08
CA TYR A 333 -5.94 0.53 15.99
C TYR A 333 -7.07 0.04 15.11
N HIS A 334 -8.28 0.55 15.37
CA HIS A 334 -9.49 0.19 14.63
C HIS A 334 -9.76 1.20 13.52
N LEU A 335 -9.72 0.73 12.28
CA LEU A 335 -10.08 1.49 11.09
C LEU A 335 -11.54 1.21 10.71
N THR A 336 -12.35 2.26 10.68
CA THR A 336 -13.75 2.19 10.26
C THR A 336 -14.09 3.29 9.26
N PRO A 337 -15.09 3.09 8.38
CA PRO A 337 -15.58 4.15 7.52
C PRO A 337 -16.34 5.20 8.33
N LYS A 338 -16.16 6.48 7.99
CA LYS A 338 -16.98 7.55 8.55
C LYS A 338 -18.48 7.28 8.32
N ASP A 339 -19.28 7.47 9.38
CA ASP A 339 -20.73 7.24 9.40
C ASP A 339 -21.19 5.82 9.00
N GLY A 340 -20.28 4.83 9.04
CA GLY A 340 -20.58 3.46 8.62
C GLY A 340 -20.69 3.28 7.10
N LEU A 341 -20.39 4.32 6.31
CA LEU A 341 -20.49 4.31 4.86
C LEU A 341 -19.24 3.70 4.24
N VAL A 342 -19.27 2.41 3.87
CA VAL A 342 -18.11 1.68 3.30
C VAL A 342 -17.47 2.38 2.07
N ARG A 343 -18.25 3.18 1.34
CA ARG A 343 -17.76 3.97 0.19
C ARG A 343 -17.18 5.34 0.57
N SER A 344 -17.11 5.66 1.85
CA SER A 344 -16.54 6.92 2.35
C SER A 344 -15.07 6.99 2.00
N SER A 345 -14.61 8.18 1.62
CA SER A 345 -13.18 8.45 1.46
C SER A 345 -12.49 8.90 2.75
N THR A 346 -13.25 9.02 3.83
CA THR A 346 -12.74 9.36 5.17
C THR A 346 -12.73 8.12 6.04
N VAL A 347 -11.54 7.77 6.52
CA VAL A 347 -11.33 6.70 7.50
C VAL A 347 -11.24 7.28 8.91
N LEU A 348 -11.81 6.56 9.86
CA LEU A 348 -11.68 6.84 11.29
C LEU A 348 -10.64 5.89 11.88
N LEU A 349 -9.75 6.40 12.73
CA LEU A 349 -8.93 5.60 13.63
C LEU A 349 -9.51 5.69 15.04
N ASN A 350 -9.95 4.56 15.58
CA ASN A 350 -10.54 4.48 16.92
C ASN A 350 -11.69 5.49 17.12
N GLY A 351 -12.49 5.70 16.06
CA GLY A 351 -13.62 6.64 16.02
C GLY A 351 -13.27 8.08 15.64
N ASN A 352 -11.98 8.44 15.52
CA ASN A 352 -11.55 9.79 15.18
C ASN A 352 -11.16 9.90 13.69
N PRO A 353 -11.64 10.89 12.92
CA PRO A 353 -11.24 11.07 11.54
C PRO A 353 -9.73 11.27 11.37
N LEU A 354 -9.13 10.54 10.42
CA LEU A 354 -7.75 10.79 10.01
C LEU A 354 -7.73 11.85 8.90
N GLU A 355 -7.38 13.07 9.29
CA GLU A 355 -7.33 14.23 8.41
C GLU A 355 -5.94 14.87 8.51
N THR A 356 -5.39 15.29 7.37
CA THR A 356 -4.14 16.03 7.32
C THR A 356 -4.35 17.47 7.78
N THR A 357 -3.32 18.08 8.36
CA THR A 357 -3.35 19.53 8.64
C THR A 357 -3.37 20.33 7.34
N LYS A 358 -3.63 21.65 7.43
CA LYS A 358 -3.57 22.54 6.27
C LYS A 358 -2.15 22.60 5.68
N GLU A 359 -1.16 22.35 6.53
CA GLU A 359 0.26 22.29 6.22
C GLU A 359 0.70 20.92 5.66
N GLY A 360 -0.24 19.99 5.48
CA GLY A 360 -0.01 18.66 4.93
C GLY A 360 0.62 17.66 5.89
N ASP A 361 0.57 17.91 7.21
CA ASP A 361 1.05 16.95 8.20
C ASP A 361 0.15 15.74 8.26
N ILE A 362 0.77 14.56 8.23
CA ILE A 362 0.07 13.29 8.42
C ILE A 362 -0.30 13.17 9.91
N PRO A 363 -1.58 12.91 10.25
CA PRO A 363 -2.01 12.85 11.64
C PRO A 363 -1.30 11.74 12.41
N ASN A 364 -1.12 11.96 13.71
CA ASN A 364 -0.61 10.92 14.60
C ASN A 364 -1.59 9.74 14.66
N LEU A 365 -1.07 8.54 14.47
CA LEU A 365 -1.86 7.31 14.57
C LEU A 365 -1.82 6.84 16.02
N ILE A 366 -2.79 7.29 16.82
CA ILE A 366 -2.81 7.07 18.27
C ILE A 366 -3.65 5.80 18.58
N PRO A 367 -3.08 4.80 19.29
CA PRO A 367 -3.83 3.62 19.68
C PRO A 367 -4.82 3.91 20.80
N VAL A 368 -5.78 3.01 20.98
CA VAL A 368 -6.47 2.85 22.26
C VAL A 368 -5.82 1.72 23.03
N TYR A 369 -5.63 1.92 24.33
CA TYR A 369 -5.03 0.92 25.21
C TYR A 369 -6.12 0.03 25.82
N ARG A 370 -5.91 -1.28 25.75
CA ARG A 370 -6.78 -2.29 26.35
C ARG A 370 -5.99 -3.24 27.23
N GLN A 371 -6.68 -3.86 28.19
CA GLN A 371 -6.08 -4.87 29.04
C GLN A 371 -5.69 -6.08 28.19
N SER A 372 -4.46 -6.60 28.35
CA SER A 372 -3.96 -7.65 27.46
C SER A 372 -4.77 -8.94 27.47
N ASN A 373 -5.49 -9.23 28.56
CA ASN A 373 -6.33 -10.42 28.73
C ASN A 373 -7.83 -10.23 28.40
N SER A 374 -8.27 -9.03 28.01
CA SER A 374 -9.68 -8.84 27.64
C SER A 374 -9.95 -9.32 26.23
N SER A 375 -11.17 -9.73 25.89
CA SER A 375 -11.51 -10.05 24.50
C SER A 375 -11.33 -8.84 23.58
N ILE A 376 -11.08 -9.08 22.29
CA ILE A 376 -10.90 -8.07 21.26
C ILE A 376 -12.20 -7.97 20.45
N HIS A 377 -12.80 -6.79 20.37
CA HIS A 377 -14.01 -6.57 19.56
C HIS A 377 -13.62 -6.07 18.17
N ILE A 378 -14.11 -6.72 17.12
CA ILE A 378 -13.89 -6.37 15.72
C ILE A 378 -15.25 -6.11 15.06
N ALA A 379 -15.56 -4.84 14.83
CA ALA A 379 -16.82 -4.42 14.24
C ALA A 379 -16.98 -4.94 12.79
N GLY A 380 -18.23 -5.16 12.35
CA GLY A 380 -18.53 -5.48 10.95
C GLY A 380 -18.04 -4.39 9.98
N TRP A 381 -17.47 -4.81 8.84
CA TRP A 381 -16.82 -3.94 7.85
C TRP A 381 -15.74 -3.03 8.45
N SER A 382 -14.82 -3.63 9.17
CA SER A 382 -13.70 -2.92 9.79
C SER A 382 -12.39 -3.68 9.65
N ILE A 383 -11.30 -2.96 9.94
CA ILE A 383 -9.94 -3.50 10.01
C ILE A 383 -9.38 -3.12 11.38
N ALA A 384 -8.70 -4.05 12.05
CA ALA A 384 -8.03 -3.77 13.31
C ALA A 384 -6.58 -4.26 13.30
N PHE A 385 -5.66 -3.40 13.74
CA PHE A 385 -4.31 -3.80 14.12
C PHE A 385 -4.22 -3.89 15.64
N ILE A 386 -3.73 -5.02 16.15
CA ILE A 386 -3.63 -5.30 17.59
C ILE A 386 -2.18 -5.61 17.92
N VAL A 387 -1.51 -4.71 18.63
CA VAL A 387 -0.13 -4.92 19.10
C VAL A 387 -0.21 -5.48 20.51
N VAL A 388 0.39 -6.65 20.73
CA VAL A 388 0.46 -7.31 22.04
C VAL A 388 1.92 -7.32 22.49
N PRO A 389 2.35 -6.31 23.29
CA PRO A 389 3.71 -6.23 23.78
C PRO A 389 4.06 -7.44 24.64
N HIS A 390 5.30 -7.90 24.54
CA HIS A 390 5.82 -8.99 25.36
C HIS A 390 5.02 -10.30 25.26
N PHE A 391 4.28 -10.49 24.17
CA PHE A 391 3.70 -11.78 23.83
C PHE A 391 4.81 -12.82 23.70
N VAL A 392 4.64 -13.99 24.35
CA VAL A 392 5.66 -15.05 24.37
C VAL A 392 5.71 -15.74 23.00
N ALA A 393 6.54 -15.23 22.10
CA ALA A 393 6.76 -15.81 20.77
C ALA A 393 8.26 -16.03 20.54
N PRO A 394 8.78 -17.24 20.80
CA PRO A 394 10.17 -17.60 20.48
C PRO A 394 10.55 -17.31 19.02
N ALA A 395 9.62 -17.47 18.08
CA ALA A 395 9.82 -17.14 16.66
C ALA A 395 10.07 -15.66 16.39
N CYS A 396 9.82 -14.78 17.38
CA CYS A 396 9.98 -13.32 17.32
C CYS A 396 11.20 -12.79 18.08
N ASN A 397 12.07 -13.67 18.56
CA ASN A 397 13.33 -13.28 19.20
C ASN A 397 14.52 -13.46 18.25
#